data_AF-A0A2T7F2R1-F1
#
_entry.id   AF-A0A2T7F2R1-F1
#
_cell.length_a   1.000
_cell.length_b   1.000
_cell.length_c   1.000
_cell.angle_alpha   90.00
_cell.angle_beta   90.00
_cell.angle_gamma   90.00
#
_symmetry.space_group_name_H-M   'P 1'
#
loop_
_entity.id
_entity.type
_entity.pdbx_description
1 polymer ?
#
loop_
_entity_poly.entity_id
_entity_poly.type
_entity_poly.pdbx_seq_one_letter_code
_entity_poly.pdbx_strand_id
1 'polypeptide(L)'
;MGGGSRALSLSSLCATTLAAARAPAPFLAPAHRGLLPLRLAAAMSSSSSSPAPAASGDAAAPAPAPSNAIDFLTLCYRLKTTKRAGWVKRGVQAPESVADHMYRMGVMALVAADLPGVNRDRCVKMAIVHDIAEAIVGDITPSDNVPKEEKSRMEKEALDHMCELLGGGPRAQEIRELWMEYENNASLEAKVVKDFDKIEMILQALEYEKEQGRDLEEFFQSTAGKFQTDIGKAWAAEIASRRKPK
;
A
#
# COMPACT_ATOMS: atom_id res chain seq x y z
N MET A 1 -69.75 6.36 -30.81
CA MET A 1 -69.53 7.43 -29.82
C MET A 1 -68.33 7.01 -28.99
N GLY A 2 -67.16 7.64 -28.92
CA GLY A 2 -66.62 8.88 -29.47
C GLY A 2 -65.42 9.25 -28.57
N GLY A 3 -64.23 9.46 -29.16
CA GLY A 3 -63.01 9.97 -28.50
C GLY A 3 -62.03 8.88 -28.04
N GLY A 4 -60.84 8.67 -28.58
CA GLY A 4 -60.04 9.46 -29.52
C GLY A 4 -58.92 10.23 -28.82
N SER A 5 -57.73 9.64 -28.72
CA SER A 5 -56.46 10.37 -28.80
C SER A 5 -55.31 9.44 -29.20
N ARG A 6 -54.72 9.77 -30.34
CA ARG A 6 -53.55 9.16 -30.98
C ARG A 6 -52.41 10.18 -30.97
N ALA A 7 -51.19 9.64 -30.89
CA ALA A 7 -49.93 10.17 -31.41
C ALA A 7 -49.37 11.44 -30.69
N LEU A 8 -48.06 11.68 -30.58
CA LEU A 8 -46.98 11.50 -31.57
C LEU A 8 -45.61 11.23 -30.91
N SER A 9 -44.82 10.40 -31.60
CA SER A 9 -43.36 10.36 -31.56
C SER A 9 -42.78 11.60 -32.25
N LEU A 10 -41.60 12.07 -31.82
CA LEU A 10 -40.59 12.60 -32.73
C LEU A 10 -39.20 12.68 -32.07
N SER A 11 -38.26 12.13 -32.82
CA SER A 11 -36.82 12.01 -32.67
C SER A 11 -36.03 13.31 -32.89
N SER A 12 -34.81 13.31 -32.34
CA SER A 12 -33.59 13.97 -32.84
C SER A 12 -33.49 15.50 -32.76
N LEU A 13 -32.44 15.99 -32.10
CA LEU A 13 -31.51 16.96 -32.68
C LEU A 13 -30.20 17.01 -31.87
N CYS A 14 -29.13 16.64 -32.57
CA CYS A 14 -27.73 16.83 -32.22
C CYS A 14 -27.38 18.31 -32.37
N ALA A 15 -26.69 18.92 -31.40
CA ALA A 15 -25.89 20.12 -31.64
C ALA A 15 -24.82 20.30 -30.54
N THR A 16 -23.59 20.09 -30.97
CA THR A 16 -22.30 20.38 -30.34
C THR A 16 -22.16 21.88 -30.02
N THR A 17 -21.68 22.24 -28.83
CA THR A 17 -20.91 23.49 -28.63
C THR A 17 -19.76 23.25 -27.67
N LEU A 18 -18.57 23.32 -28.27
CA LEU A 18 -17.25 23.38 -27.64
C LEU A 18 -17.04 24.80 -27.10
N ALA A 19 -16.71 24.95 -25.81
CA ALA A 19 -16.20 26.22 -25.27
C ALA A 19 -14.94 25.95 -24.45
N ALA A 20 -13.80 26.28 -25.06
CA ALA A 20 -12.49 26.31 -24.44
C ALA A 20 -12.37 27.54 -23.52
N ALA A 21 -11.90 27.34 -22.28
CA ALA A 21 -11.51 28.41 -21.38
C ALA A 21 -10.02 28.32 -21.06
N ARG A 22 -9.36 29.49 -21.15
CA ARG A 22 -7.93 29.76 -21.29
C ARG A 22 -7.11 29.48 -20.02
N ALA A 23 -5.86 29.07 -20.23
CA ALA A 23 -4.79 29.07 -19.23
C ALA A 23 -4.28 30.49 -18.92
N PRO A 24 -3.79 30.78 -17.69
CA PRO A 24 -3.07 32.02 -17.38
C PRO A 24 -1.57 31.91 -17.69
N ALA A 25 -1.02 33.02 -18.19
CA ALA A 25 0.38 33.24 -18.58
C ALA A 25 1.32 33.44 -17.35
N PRO A 26 2.66 33.31 -17.53
CA PRO A 26 3.63 33.32 -16.43
C PRO A 26 4.00 34.74 -15.99
N PHE A 27 4.31 34.89 -14.70
CA PHE A 27 4.79 36.14 -14.10
C PHE A 27 6.29 36.31 -14.37
N LEU A 28 6.66 37.44 -14.98
CA LEU A 28 8.04 37.87 -15.26
C LEU A 28 8.65 38.58 -14.04
N ALA A 29 9.92 38.28 -13.75
CA ALA A 29 10.77 38.99 -12.80
C ALA A 29 11.39 40.26 -13.41
N PRO A 30 11.84 41.24 -12.61
CA PRO A 30 12.87 42.17 -13.03
C PRO A 30 14.20 41.93 -12.32
N ALA A 31 15.25 41.87 -13.14
CA ALA A 31 16.65 41.92 -12.74
C ALA A 31 17.05 43.35 -12.36
N HIS A 32 17.85 43.52 -11.30
CA HIS A 32 18.65 44.73 -11.10
C HIS A 32 20.12 44.38 -10.92
N ARG A 33 20.90 44.80 -11.92
CA ARG A 33 22.36 44.91 -11.89
C ARG A 33 22.77 46.05 -10.95
N GLY A 34 23.71 45.78 -10.05
CA GLY A 34 24.44 46.78 -9.27
C GLY A 34 25.93 46.48 -9.33
N LEU A 35 26.70 47.42 -9.88
CA LEU A 35 28.13 47.36 -10.13
C LEU A 35 28.97 47.49 -8.85
N LEU A 36 30.08 46.75 -8.79
CA LEU A 36 31.21 46.93 -7.87
C LEU A 36 31.95 48.25 -8.14
N PRO A 37 32.74 48.74 -7.15
CA PRO A 37 34.18 48.74 -7.42
C PRO A 37 35.08 48.26 -6.27
N LEU A 38 36.17 47.65 -6.74
CA LEU A 38 37.46 47.29 -6.13
C LEU A 38 37.95 48.22 -5.00
N ARG A 39 38.41 47.63 -3.87
CA ARG A 39 39.53 48.16 -3.09
C ARG A 39 40.43 47.06 -2.48
N LEU A 40 41.67 47.10 -2.97
CA LEU A 40 43.00 46.78 -2.43
C LEU A 40 43.19 45.87 -1.20
N ALA A 41 44.12 44.93 -1.40
CA ALA A 41 44.63 43.90 -0.50
C ALA A 41 45.36 44.40 0.77
N ALA A 42 45.36 43.56 1.81
CA ALA A 42 46.47 43.44 2.77
C ALA A 42 46.50 42.07 3.47
N ALA A 43 47.65 41.41 3.31
CA ALA A 43 48.42 40.58 4.24
C ALA A 43 47.80 39.39 5.01
N MET A 44 48.42 38.25 4.68
CA MET A 44 48.52 36.97 5.38
C MET A 44 48.74 37.06 6.89
N SER A 45 48.06 36.22 7.65
CA SER A 45 48.57 35.63 8.89
C SER A 45 47.95 34.25 9.09
N SER A 46 48.81 33.24 8.97
CA SER A 46 48.52 31.82 9.18
C SER A 46 48.32 31.53 10.66
N SER A 47 47.13 31.07 11.03
CA SER A 47 46.93 30.34 12.29
C SER A 47 46.25 29.00 11.97
N SER A 48 46.92 27.93 12.38
CA SER A 48 46.54 26.54 12.20
C SER A 48 45.33 26.20 13.08
N SER A 49 44.14 26.12 12.49
CA SER A 49 42.99 25.44 13.09
C SER A 49 42.93 24.00 12.57
N SER A 50 43.13 23.05 13.47
CA SER A 50 42.84 21.64 13.22
C SER A 50 41.37 21.49 12.82
N PRO A 51 41.02 20.75 11.76
CA PRO A 51 39.62 20.50 11.46
C PRO A 51 39.06 19.59 12.54
N ALA A 52 37.95 20.03 13.15
CA ALA A 52 37.08 19.18 13.95
C ALA A 52 36.69 17.92 13.15
N PRO A 53 36.48 16.76 13.79
CA PRO A 53 36.03 15.58 13.07
C PRO A 53 34.69 15.92 12.43
N ALA A 54 34.64 15.80 11.10
CA ALA A 54 33.41 15.90 10.35
C ALA A 54 32.41 14.94 10.98
N ALA A 55 31.25 15.48 11.39
CA ALA A 55 30.10 14.68 11.73
C ALA A 55 29.92 13.63 10.63
N SER A 56 29.96 12.36 11.02
CA SER A 56 29.62 11.24 10.15
C SER A 56 28.21 11.49 9.65
N GLY A 57 28.10 12.08 8.46
CA GLY A 57 26.84 12.14 7.74
C GLY A 57 26.37 10.71 7.58
N ASP A 58 25.18 10.42 8.07
CA ASP A 58 24.44 9.23 7.67
C ASP A 58 24.35 9.27 6.15
N ALA A 59 25.29 8.58 5.49
CA ALA A 59 25.27 8.44 4.06
C ALA A 59 24.01 7.66 3.74
N ALA A 60 22.96 8.38 3.35
CA ALA A 60 21.67 7.81 3.00
C ALA A 60 21.92 6.66 2.02
N ALA A 61 21.40 5.47 2.36
CA ALA A 61 21.58 4.29 1.54
C ALA A 61 21.24 4.63 0.07
N PRO A 62 22.08 4.22 -0.90
CA PRO A 62 21.90 4.62 -2.28
C PRO A 62 20.51 4.22 -2.78
N ALA A 63 19.80 5.18 -3.36
CA ALA A 63 18.50 4.96 -3.95
C ALA A 63 18.62 4.11 -5.23
N PRO A 64 17.59 3.32 -5.59
CA PRO A 64 17.55 2.65 -6.88
C PRO A 64 17.63 3.67 -8.02
N ALA A 65 18.18 3.25 -9.18
CA ALA A 65 18.14 4.09 -10.37
C ALA A 65 16.68 4.41 -10.75
N PRO A 66 16.38 5.59 -11.30
CA PRO A 66 15.01 5.97 -11.62
C PRO A 66 14.28 4.96 -12.52
N SER A 67 14.95 4.37 -13.51
CA SER A 67 14.35 3.33 -14.37
C SER A 67 13.92 2.11 -13.57
N ASN A 68 14.80 1.56 -12.72
CA ASN A 68 14.49 0.41 -11.86
C ASN A 68 13.32 0.70 -10.91
N ALA A 69 13.29 1.91 -10.32
CA ALA A 69 12.19 2.32 -9.46
C ALA A 69 10.86 2.36 -10.23
N ILE A 70 10.85 2.93 -11.44
CA ILE A 70 9.64 3.00 -12.27
C ILE A 70 9.21 1.61 -12.75
N ASP A 71 10.13 0.72 -13.12
CA ASP A 71 9.82 -0.65 -13.53
C ASP A 71 9.21 -1.45 -12.37
N PHE A 72 9.81 -1.36 -11.18
CA PHE A 72 9.29 -1.96 -9.96
C PHE A 72 7.88 -1.46 -9.62
N LEU A 73 7.66 -0.13 -9.66
CA LEU A 73 6.36 0.47 -9.39
C LEU A 73 5.33 0.12 -10.48
N THR A 74 5.76 -0.01 -11.73
CA THR A 74 4.92 -0.47 -12.85
C THR A 74 4.47 -1.91 -12.63
N LEU A 75 5.34 -2.78 -12.11
CA LEU A 75 4.95 -4.13 -11.73
C LEU A 75 3.95 -4.13 -10.55
N CYS A 76 4.16 -3.28 -9.55
CA CYS A 76 3.25 -3.12 -8.41
C CYS A 76 1.83 -2.67 -8.82
N TYR A 77 1.64 -2.08 -10.01
CA TYR A 77 0.30 -1.79 -10.55
C TYR A 77 -0.62 -3.02 -10.54
N ARG A 78 -0.07 -4.23 -10.75
CA ARG A 78 -0.84 -5.48 -10.75
C ARG A 78 -1.59 -5.70 -9.44
N LEU A 79 -1.09 -5.21 -8.31
CA LEU A 79 -1.79 -5.31 -7.01
C LEU A 79 -3.11 -4.52 -6.97
N LYS A 80 -3.26 -3.48 -7.80
CA LYS A 80 -4.50 -2.71 -7.94
C LYS A 80 -5.57 -3.46 -8.73
N THR A 81 -5.15 -4.38 -9.60
CA THR A 81 -6.05 -5.14 -10.49
C THR A 81 -6.25 -6.58 -10.03
N THR A 82 -5.33 -7.15 -9.25
CA THR A 82 -5.50 -8.44 -8.57
C THR A 82 -6.57 -8.29 -7.49
N LYS A 83 -7.70 -8.97 -7.68
CA LYS A 83 -8.79 -9.01 -6.71
C LYS A 83 -8.54 -10.09 -5.68
N ARG A 84 -8.86 -9.81 -4.41
CA ARG A 84 -8.76 -10.79 -3.32
C ARG A 84 -9.67 -11.98 -3.63
N ALA A 85 -9.07 -13.11 -3.94
CA ALA A 85 -9.68 -14.29 -4.52
C ALA A 85 -10.67 -14.96 -3.56
N GLY A 86 -10.50 -14.80 -2.24
CA GLY A 86 -11.48 -15.24 -1.24
C GLY A 86 -12.87 -14.65 -1.51
N TRP A 87 -12.95 -13.35 -1.78
CA TRP A 87 -14.20 -12.64 -2.07
C TRP A 87 -14.76 -13.00 -3.44
N VAL A 88 -13.90 -13.08 -4.46
CA VAL A 88 -14.28 -13.50 -5.82
C VAL A 88 -14.96 -14.86 -5.80
N LYS A 89 -14.38 -15.83 -5.08
CA LYS A 89 -14.91 -17.20 -4.94
C LYS A 89 -16.20 -17.29 -4.12
N ARG A 90 -16.58 -16.23 -3.41
CA ARG A 90 -17.87 -16.09 -2.71
C ARG A 90 -18.84 -15.16 -3.42
N GLY A 91 -18.53 -14.80 -4.66
CA GLY A 91 -19.39 -14.01 -5.53
C GLY A 91 -19.62 -12.57 -5.05
N VAL A 92 -18.77 -12.08 -4.14
CA VAL A 92 -18.81 -10.67 -3.71
C VAL A 92 -18.73 -9.78 -4.94
N GLN A 93 -19.64 -8.81 -5.03
CA GLN A 93 -19.68 -7.85 -6.12
C GLN A 93 -18.63 -6.77 -5.87
N ALA A 94 -17.89 -6.40 -6.93
CA ALA A 94 -16.79 -5.43 -6.87
C ALA A 94 -15.83 -5.67 -5.68
N PRO A 95 -15.21 -6.87 -5.58
CA PRO A 95 -14.32 -7.17 -4.47
C PRO A 95 -13.11 -6.23 -4.47
N GLU A 96 -12.57 -5.99 -3.28
CA GLU A 96 -11.36 -5.22 -3.07
C GLU A 96 -10.16 -5.83 -3.83
N SER A 97 -9.17 -4.99 -4.11
CA SER A 97 -7.87 -5.42 -4.61
C SER A 97 -6.91 -5.76 -3.47
N VAL A 98 -5.82 -6.46 -3.77
CA VAL A 98 -4.73 -6.72 -2.80
C VAL A 98 -4.12 -5.40 -2.30
N ALA A 99 -4.06 -4.38 -3.17
CA ALA A 99 -3.61 -3.06 -2.77
C ALA A 99 -4.55 -2.37 -1.76
N ASP A 100 -5.87 -2.57 -1.86
CA ASP A 100 -6.85 -2.01 -0.91
C ASP A 100 -6.67 -2.63 0.49
N HIS A 101 -6.53 -3.96 0.52
CA HIS A 101 -6.23 -4.74 1.72
C HIS A 101 -4.97 -4.24 2.43
N MET A 102 -3.84 -4.18 1.71
CA MET A 102 -2.57 -3.71 2.28
C MET A 102 -2.61 -2.24 2.70
N TYR A 103 -3.35 -1.39 1.98
CA TYR A 103 -3.53 0.01 2.37
C TYR A 103 -4.22 0.12 3.73
N ARG A 104 -5.35 -0.58 3.92
CA ARG A 104 -6.08 -0.53 5.19
C ARG A 104 -5.27 -1.13 6.33
N MET A 105 -4.48 -2.17 6.08
CA MET A 105 -3.51 -2.69 7.06
C MET A 105 -2.44 -1.66 7.45
N GLY A 106 -1.93 -0.89 6.49
CA GLY A 106 -1.00 0.21 6.76
C GLY A 106 -1.62 1.28 7.68
N VAL A 107 -2.89 1.62 7.44
CA VAL A 107 -3.66 2.52 8.32
C VAL A 107 -3.87 1.90 9.70
N MET A 108 -4.19 0.61 9.78
CA MET A 108 -4.33 -0.11 11.05
C MET A 108 -3.06 -0.05 11.88
N ALA A 109 -1.89 -0.29 11.26
CA ALA A 109 -0.61 -0.15 11.92
C ALA A 109 -0.33 1.29 12.37
N LEU A 110 -0.76 2.29 11.60
CA LEU A 110 -0.60 3.70 11.95
C LEU A 110 -1.47 4.13 13.15
N VAL A 111 -2.72 3.66 13.24
CA VAL A 111 -3.68 4.07 14.28
C VAL A 111 -3.63 3.20 15.54
N ALA A 112 -2.96 2.04 15.48
CA ALA A 112 -2.71 1.21 16.65
C ALA A 112 -1.93 2.00 17.71
N ALA A 113 -2.30 1.79 18.98
CA ALA A 113 -1.54 2.33 20.09
C ALA A 113 -0.10 1.78 20.06
N ASP A 114 0.87 2.57 20.53
CA ASP A 114 2.24 2.12 20.64
C ASP A 114 2.32 0.94 21.62
N LEU A 115 2.87 -0.18 21.15
CA LEU A 115 2.99 -1.40 21.93
C LEU A 115 4.43 -1.55 22.46
N PRO A 116 4.63 -1.94 23.73
CA PRO A 116 5.96 -2.14 24.28
C PRO A 116 6.81 -3.10 23.44
N GLY A 117 7.98 -2.64 23.00
CA GLY A 117 8.91 -3.45 22.20
C GLY A 117 8.52 -3.66 20.74
N VAL A 118 7.52 -2.92 20.23
CA VAL A 118 7.10 -2.98 18.82
C VAL A 118 7.42 -1.65 18.14
N ASN A 119 8.09 -1.71 16.99
CA ASN A 119 8.32 -0.56 16.14
C ASN A 119 7.15 -0.37 15.16
N ARG A 120 6.34 0.68 15.39
CA ARG A 120 5.19 1.02 14.54
C ARG A 120 5.56 1.25 13.07
N ASP A 121 6.65 1.96 12.79
CA ASP A 121 7.06 2.24 11.41
C ASP A 121 7.45 0.96 10.68
N ARG A 122 8.04 -0.01 11.40
CA ARG A 122 8.33 -1.34 10.86
C ARG A 122 7.02 -2.11 10.57
N CYS A 123 6.01 -2.04 11.43
CA CYS A 123 4.69 -2.61 11.16
C CYS A 123 4.04 -2.00 9.92
N VAL A 124 4.08 -0.67 9.76
CA VAL A 124 3.53 0.01 8.57
C VAL A 124 4.26 -0.45 7.31
N LYS A 125 5.60 -0.46 7.32
CA LYS A 125 6.39 -0.95 6.19
C LYS A 125 6.06 -2.40 5.86
N MET A 126 6.02 -3.28 6.86
CA MET A 126 5.71 -4.70 6.66
C MET A 126 4.30 -4.88 6.09
N ALA A 127 3.30 -4.17 6.59
CA ALA A 127 1.93 -4.23 6.09
C ALA A 127 1.83 -3.92 4.59
N ILE A 128 2.58 -2.94 4.08
CA ILE A 128 2.54 -2.55 2.67
C ILE A 128 3.41 -3.43 1.73
N VAL A 129 4.21 -4.36 2.27
CA VAL A 129 5.01 -5.30 1.46
C VAL A 129 4.65 -6.77 1.63
N HIS A 130 3.87 -7.15 2.64
CA HIS A 130 3.69 -8.57 2.99
C HIS A 130 3.09 -9.41 1.85
N ASP A 131 2.11 -8.88 1.11
CA ASP A 131 1.49 -9.51 -0.05
C ASP A 131 2.04 -8.98 -1.40
N ILE A 132 3.21 -8.32 -1.40
CA ILE A 132 3.74 -7.70 -2.62
C ILE A 132 4.02 -8.71 -3.74
N ALA A 133 4.37 -9.95 -3.38
CA ALA A 133 4.62 -11.05 -4.32
C ALA A 133 3.37 -11.43 -5.13
N GLU A 134 2.16 -11.15 -4.62
CA GLU A 134 0.90 -11.38 -5.32
C GLU A 134 0.75 -10.52 -6.59
N ALA A 135 1.60 -9.49 -6.74
CA ALA A 135 1.75 -8.78 -8.01
C ALA A 135 2.13 -9.72 -9.15
N ILE A 136 2.84 -10.82 -8.86
CA ILE A 136 3.26 -11.82 -9.85
C ILE A 136 2.42 -13.09 -9.73
N VAL A 137 2.34 -13.68 -8.53
CA VAL A 137 1.74 -15.01 -8.31
C VAL A 137 0.21 -15.00 -8.26
N GLY A 138 -0.40 -13.83 -8.03
CA GLY A 138 -1.83 -13.70 -7.73
C GLY A 138 -2.17 -14.08 -6.29
N ASP A 139 -3.39 -13.76 -5.85
CA ASP A 139 -3.87 -14.13 -4.51
C ASP A 139 -4.25 -15.62 -4.47
N ILE A 140 -3.33 -16.45 -3.97
CA ILE A 140 -3.52 -17.90 -3.81
C ILE A 140 -4.24 -18.17 -2.48
N THR A 141 -5.42 -18.75 -2.55
CA THR A 141 -6.24 -19.06 -1.36
C THR A 141 -6.19 -20.54 -0.99
N PRO A 142 -6.62 -20.92 0.23
CA PRO A 142 -6.66 -22.33 0.64
C PRO A 142 -7.43 -23.25 -0.31
N SER A 143 -8.44 -22.71 -1.01
CA SER A 143 -9.25 -23.47 -1.98
C SER A 143 -8.52 -23.80 -3.30
N ASP A 144 -7.37 -23.19 -3.57
CA ASP A 144 -6.54 -23.52 -4.73
C ASP A 144 -5.72 -24.80 -4.52
N ASN A 145 -5.70 -25.35 -3.31
CA ASN A 145 -4.99 -26.59 -2.94
C ASN A 145 -3.49 -26.59 -3.30
N VAL A 146 -2.87 -25.40 -3.35
CA VAL A 146 -1.41 -25.27 -3.50
C VAL A 146 -0.76 -25.59 -2.14
N PRO A 147 0.20 -26.54 -2.07
CA PRO A 147 0.92 -26.83 -0.84
C PRO A 147 1.60 -25.57 -0.26
N LYS A 148 1.68 -25.47 1.06
CA LYS A 148 2.24 -24.29 1.73
C LYS A 148 3.68 -24.01 1.29
N GLU A 149 4.48 -25.07 1.16
CA GLU A 149 5.88 -25.01 0.74
C GLU A 149 6.00 -24.50 -0.70
N GLU A 150 5.08 -24.91 -1.57
CA GLU A 150 5.06 -24.47 -2.97
C GLU A 150 4.60 -23.02 -3.10
N LYS A 151 3.55 -22.61 -2.36
CA LYS A 151 3.12 -21.21 -2.28
C LYS A 151 4.29 -20.32 -1.83
N SER A 152 4.96 -20.71 -0.74
CA SER A 152 6.10 -19.97 -0.20
C SER A 152 7.27 -19.90 -1.19
N ARG A 153 7.56 -20.99 -1.92
CA ARG A 153 8.58 -21.00 -2.98
C ARG A 153 8.23 -20.02 -4.10
N MET A 154 7.01 -20.08 -4.63
CA MET A 154 6.55 -19.21 -5.72
C MET A 154 6.58 -17.73 -5.31
N GLU A 155 6.12 -17.40 -4.10
CA GLU A 155 6.12 -16.02 -3.60
C GLU A 155 7.53 -15.50 -3.36
N LYS A 156 8.43 -16.34 -2.86
CA LYS A 156 9.84 -16.00 -2.69
C LYS A 156 10.51 -15.74 -4.04
N GLU A 157 10.28 -16.57 -5.05
CA GLU A 157 10.83 -16.35 -6.40
C GLU A 157 10.28 -15.08 -7.04
N ALA A 158 9.00 -14.78 -6.85
CA ALA A 158 8.40 -13.52 -7.26
C ALA A 158 9.07 -12.32 -6.57
N LEU A 159 9.25 -12.38 -5.25
CA LEU A 159 9.92 -11.35 -4.48
C LEU A 159 11.37 -11.14 -4.93
N ASP A 160 12.09 -12.24 -5.21
CA ASP A 160 13.46 -12.22 -5.70
C ASP A 160 13.55 -11.45 -7.03
N HIS A 161 12.66 -11.78 -7.97
CA HIS A 161 12.56 -11.08 -9.24
C HIS A 161 12.22 -9.59 -9.06
N MET A 162 11.29 -9.24 -8.16
CA MET A 162 10.96 -7.85 -7.86
C MET A 162 12.16 -7.08 -7.28
N CYS A 163 12.93 -7.72 -6.40
CA CYS A 163 14.14 -7.14 -5.81
C CYS A 163 15.24 -6.90 -6.85
N GLU A 164 15.42 -7.83 -7.79
CA GLU A 164 16.33 -7.67 -8.93
C GLU A 164 15.88 -6.53 -9.86
N LEU A 165 14.58 -6.45 -10.15
CA LEU A 165 13.99 -5.39 -10.96
C LEU A 165 14.21 -4.00 -10.33
N LEU A 166 14.18 -3.91 -9.00
CA LEU A 166 14.50 -2.69 -8.25
C LEU A 166 16.00 -2.32 -8.30
N GLY A 167 16.85 -3.16 -8.88
CA GLY A 167 18.30 -2.95 -8.97
C GLY A 167 19.06 -3.44 -7.75
N GLY A 168 18.43 -4.24 -6.87
CA GLY A 168 19.06 -4.75 -5.65
C GLY A 168 19.35 -3.65 -4.62
N GLY A 169 20.49 -3.80 -3.92
CA GLY A 169 20.95 -2.84 -2.92
C GLY A 169 20.12 -2.80 -1.63
N PRO A 170 20.34 -1.79 -0.78
CA PRO A 170 19.76 -1.75 0.56
C PRO A 170 18.22 -1.68 0.59
N ARG A 171 17.59 -1.08 -0.43
CA ARG A 171 16.12 -0.98 -0.51
C ARG A 171 15.47 -2.30 -0.87
N ALA A 172 16.03 -3.04 -1.83
CA ALA A 172 15.57 -4.39 -2.13
C ALA A 172 15.79 -5.33 -0.94
N GLN A 173 16.92 -5.17 -0.23
CA GLN A 173 17.21 -5.94 0.97
C GLN A 173 16.21 -5.65 2.11
N GLU A 174 15.85 -4.39 2.33
CA GLU A 174 14.83 -4.01 3.33
C GLU A 174 13.47 -4.66 3.01
N ILE A 175 13.02 -4.63 1.75
CA ILE A 175 11.77 -5.27 1.32
C ILE A 175 11.82 -6.78 1.56
N ARG A 176 12.92 -7.42 1.17
CA ARG A 176 13.15 -8.85 1.36
C ARG A 176 13.11 -9.25 2.83
N GLU A 177 13.78 -8.48 3.70
CA GLU A 177 13.81 -8.74 5.14
C GLU A 177 12.43 -8.60 5.78
N LEU A 178 11.68 -7.55 5.43
CA LEU A 178 10.32 -7.34 5.91
C LEU A 178 9.40 -8.50 5.52
N TRP A 179 9.47 -8.93 4.26
CA TRP A 179 8.66 -10.06 3.76
C TRP A 179 9.03 -11.37 4.46
N MET A 180 10.33 -11.67 4.56
CA MET A 180 10.81 -12.88 5.25
C MET A 180 10.47 -12.88 6.75
N GLU A 181 10.52 -11.72 7.41
CA GLU A 181 10.14 -11.59 8.81
C GLU A 181 8.65 -11.86 9.03
N TYR A 182 7.79 -11.34 8.14
CA TYR A 182 6.36 -11.60 8.13
C TYR A 182 6.06 -13.09 7.93
N GLU A 183 6.66 -13.70 6.91
CA GLU A 183 6.41 -15.10 6.55
C GLU A 183 6.86 -16.08 7.64
N ASN A 184 8.00 -15.79 8.28
CA ASN A 184 8.49 -16.60 9.39
C ASN A 184 7.78 -16.27 10.72
N ASN A 185 6.94 -15.23 10.78
CA ASN A 185 6.27 -14.76 12.00
C ASN A 185 7.28 -14.54 13.15
N ALA A 186 8.44 -13.97 12.81
CA ALA A 186 9.66 -14.07 13.64
C ALA A 186 9.77 -12.99 14.73
N SER A 187 9.09 -11.86 14.58
CA SER A 187 9.16 -10.70 15.48
C SER A 187 7.81 -10.37 16.13
N LEU A 188 7.81 -9.41 17.07
CA LEU A 188 6.54 -8.89 17.61
C LEU A 188 5.78 -8.10 16.54
N GLU A 189 6.49 -7.36 15.69
CA GLU A 189 5.96 -6.64 14.53
C GLU A 189 5.25 -7.61 13.57
N ALA A 190 5.89 -8.74 13.23
CA ALA A 190 5.29 -9.75 12.35
C ALA A 190 4.02 -10.35 12.94
N LYS A 191 4.00 -10.60 14.26
CA LYS A 191 2.80 -11.10 14.95
C LYS A 191 1.67 -10.09 14.92
N VAL A 192 1.98 -8.81 15.15
CA VAL A 192 1.01 -7.70 15.05
C VAL A 192 0.45 -7.60 13.63
N VAL A 193 1.31 -7.62 12.60
CA VAL A 193 0.87 -7.51 11.20
C VAL A 193 0.10 -8.74 10.74
N LYS A 194 0.48 -9.95 11.17
CA LYS A 194 -0.32 -11.19 10.93
C LYS A 194 -1.67 -11.15 11.63
N ASP A 195 -1.81 -10.46 12.76
CA ASP A 195 -3.13 -10.23 13.37
C ASP A 195 -3.91 -9.19 12.57
N PHE A 196 -3.27 -8.12 12.10
CA PHE A 196 -3.92 -7.11 11.26
C PHE A 196 -4.43 -7.67 9.94
N ASP A 197 -3.68 -8.55 9.27
CA ASP A 197 -4.14 -9.25 8.05
C ASP A 197 -5.49 -9.97 8.30
N LYS A 198 -5.58 -10.73 9.40
CA LYS A 198 -6.81 -11.41 9.79
C LYS A 198 -7.92 -10.46 10.21
N ILE A 199 -7.60 -9.41 10.97
CA ILE A 199 -8.56 -8.40 11.44
C ILE A 199 -9.17 -7.66 10.25
N GLU A 200 -8.33 -7.22 9.32
CA GLU A 200 -8.73 -6.53 8.11
C GLU A 200 -9.70 -7.42 7.31
N MET A 201 -9.36 -8.70 7.13
CA MET A 201 -10.20 -9.67 6.44
C MET A 201 -11.58 -9.85 7.11
N ILE A 202 -11.66 -10.00 8.44
CA ILE A 202 -12.96 -10.16 9.11
C ILE A 202 -13.76 -8.86 9.20
N LEU A 203 -13.08 -7.69 9.21
CA LEU A 203 -13.74 -6.40 9.10
C LEU A 203 -14.36 -6.24 7.71
N GLN A 204 -13.60 -6.57 6.66
CA GLN A 204 -14.09 -6.56 5.28
C GLN A 204 -15.27 -7.53 5.08
N ALA A 205 -15.19 -8.73 5.68
CA ALA A 205 -16.30 -9.68 5.67
C ALA A 205 -17.57 -9.06 6.27
N LEU A 206 -17.46 -8.45 7.46
CA LEU A 206 -18.59 -7.78 8.11
C LEU A 206 -19.21 -6.67 7.24
N GLU A 207 -18.39 -5.89 6.55
CA GLU A 207 -18.83 -4.83 5.65
C GLU A 207 -19.56 -5.41 4.43
N TYR A 208 -19.01 -6.44 3.79
CA TYR A 208 -19.67 -7.12 2.68
C TYR A 208 -20.96 -7.85 3.08
N GLU A 209 -21.03 -8.45 4.27
CA GLU A 209 -22.28 -9.02 4.78
C GLU A 209 -23.37 -7.93 4.91
N LYS A 210 -23.01 -6.74 5.43
CA LYS A 210 -23.94 -5.62 5.59
C LYS A 210 -24.38 -5.01 4.26
N GLU A 211 -23.45 -4.83 3.33
CA GLU A 211 -23.71 -4.16 2.05
C GLU A 211 -24.40 -5.07 1.03
N GLN A 212 -24.04 -6.36 1.03
CA GLN A 212 -24.42 -7.29 -0.03
C GLN A 212 -25.31 -8.44 0.45
N GLY A 213 -25.63 -8.52 1.74
CA GLY A 213 -26.51 -9.56 2.30
C GLY A 213 -25.97 -10.98 2.12
N ARG A 214 -24.64 -11.15 2.14
CA ARG A 214 -23.96 -12.44 1.98
C ARG A 214 -23.74 -13.11 3.33
N ASP A 215 -23.54 -14.43 3.28
CA ASP A 215 -23.04 -15.21 4.42
C ASP A 215 -21.53 -15.41 4.27
N LEU A 216 -20.73 -14.78 5.13
CA LEU A 216 -19.28 -14.87 5.13
C LEU A 216 -18.74 -15.41 6.48
N GLU A 217 -19.56 -16.21 7.18
CA GLU A 217 -19.24 -16.84 8.47
C GLU A 217 -17.89 -17.58 8.46
N GLU A 218 -17.57 -18.27 7.35
CA GLU A 218 -16.34 -19.06 7.25
C GLU A 218 -15.07 -18.23 7.46
N PHE A 219 -15.07 -16.93 7.13
CA PHE A 219 -13.92 -16.05 7.33
C PHE A 219 -13.70 -15.79 8.84
N PHE A 220 -14.78 -15.63 9.60
CA PHE A 220 -14.72 -15.53 11.07
C PHE A 220 -14.27 -16.85 11.70
N GLN A 221 -14.83 -17.97 11.26
CA GLN A 221 -14.43 -19.30 11.76
C GLN A 221 -12.97 -19.62 11.45
N SER A 222 -12.49 -19.23 10.27
CA SER A 222 -11.11 -19.46 9.85
C SER A 222 -10.07 -18.71 10.69
N THR A 223 -10.46 -17.65 11.41
CA THR A 223 -9.57 -16.82 12.24
C THR A 223 -9.73 -17.06 13.74
N ALA A 224 -10.77 -17.80 14.16
CA ALA A 224 -11.02 -18.13 15.55
C ALA A 224 -9.79 -18.81 16.20
N GLY A 225 -9.34 -18.26 17.34
CA GLY A 225 -8.18 -18.76 18.08
C GLY A 225 -6.82 -18.51 17.43
N LYS A 226 -6.73 -17.75 16.33
CA LYS A 226 -5.47 -17.48 15.61
C LYS A 226 -4.85 -16.10 15.88
N PHE A 227 -5.49 -15.27 16.70
CA PHE A 227 -4.96 -13.96 17.09
C PHE A 227 -3.91 -14.11 18.19
N GLN A 228 -2.71 -13.58 17.94
CA GLN A 228 -1.52 -13.81 18.78
C GLN A 228 -1.37 -12.74 19.86
N THR A 229 -1.65 -11.49 19.51
CA THR A 229 -1.42 -10.30 20.34
C THR A 229 -2.69 -9.86 21.05
N ASP A 230 -2.54 -9.08 22.12
CA ASP A 230 -3.69 -8.59 22.88
C ASP A 230 -4.48 -7.54 22.10
N ILE A 231 -3.81 -6.69 21.30
CA ILE A 231 -4.48 -5.79 20.37
C ILE A 231 -5.26 -6.57 19.30
N GLY A 232 -4.66 -7.65 18.78
CA GLY A 232 -5.28 -8.56 17.82
C GLY A 232 -6.60 -9.14 18.33
N LYS A 233 -6.54 -9.72 19.53
CA LYS A 233 -7.71 -10.30 20.22
C LYS A 233 -8.76 -9.23 20.52
N ALA A 234 -8.36 -8.05 20.98
CA ALA A 234 -9.28 -6.97 21.34
C ALA A 234 -10.06 -6.45 20.11
N TRP A 235 -9.38 -6.20 18.99
CA TRP A 235 -10.04 -5.73 17.77
C TRP A 235 -10.92 -6.80 17.14
N ALA A 236 -10.48 -8.07 17.16
CA ALA A 236 -11.31 -9.18 16.69
C ALA A 236 -12.59 -9.35 17.52
N ALA A 237 -12.49 -9.23 18.85
CA ALA A 237 -13.64 -9.27 19.75
C ALA A 237 -14.62 -8.11 19.49
N GLU A 238 -14.10 -6.91 19.21
CA GLU A 238 -14.92 -5.75 18.86
C GLU A 238 -15.62 -5.89 17.50
N ILE A 239 -14.96 -6.50 16.50
CA ILE A 239 -15.63 -6.78 15.22
C ILE A 239 -16.73 -7.83 15.42
N ALA A 240 -16.45 -8.88 16.19
CA ALA A 240 -17.44 -9.91 16.50
C ALA A 240 -18.65 -9.33 17.26
N SER A 241 -18.44 -8.40 18.19
CA SER A 241 -19.53 -7.74 18.93
C SER A 241 -20.47 -6.92 18.03
N ARG A 242 -19.92 -6.35 16.95
CA ARG A 242 -20.66 -5.55 15.95
C ARG A 242 -21.37 -6.38 14.89
N ARG A 243 -21.04 -7.67 14.81
CA ARG A 243 -21.70 -8.62 13.91
C ARG A 243 -22.96 -9.11 14.59
N LYS A 244 -24.12 -8.78 14.02
CA LYS A 244 -25.40 -9.22 14.58
C LYS A 244 -25.45 -10.75 14.59
N PRO A 245 -25.90 -11.39 15.69
CA PRO A 245 -26.24 -12.80 15.65
C PRO A 245 -27.31 -13.01 14.58
N LYS A 246 -27.18 -14.08 13.80
CA LYS A 246 -28.26 -14.56 12.93
C LYS A 246 -29.40 -15.13 13.77
#